data_AF-A0A7S1E3I5-F1
#
_entry.id   AF-A0A7S1E3I5-F1
#
_cell.length_a   1.000
_cell.length_b   1.000
_cell.length_c   1.000
_cell.angle_alpha   90.00
_cell.angle_beta   90.00
_cell.angle_gamma   90.00
#
_symmetry.space_group_name_H-M   'P 1'
#
loop_
_entity.id
_entity.type
_entity.pdbx_description
1 polymer ?
#
loop_
_entity_poly.entity_id
_entity_poly.type
_entity_poly.pdbx_seq_one_letter_code
_entity_poly.pdbx_strand_id
1 'polypeptide(L)'
;WWTPPPLLPPPPPPPPTNEDAEEDEDMDNENEDNENEDEDQEEQAEPEPEIPQDFMFEAEDTVVDAELLNFMTKQKSGGSGGRGLIFSNERGRYIKAMLPKGRVRRLAVDATMRASAPFQAPRRNRAKGTDKENRKVFIEQSDVRVKRMVRKAGALVIFAVDASGSMALNRMNAAKGAAMNLLSEAYQSRDQICLIPFQGDAAEVLLPPTRSIAMAKKRLETMPCGGGSPLAHALSVAMRTGLNAQMSGDVGKVVVVAITDGRANVPLAVSMGEEELTPELQKDKVQLKEELLATARQMRGLFGFNMVVLDTENKFVSTGVAKELAEAAGGRYHYIPKADEASLAGVAKDALASFGLK
;
A
#
# COMPACT_ATOMS: atom_id res chain seq x y z
N TRP A 1 -19.20 -38.88 -53.14
CA TRP A 1 -20.34 -39.27 -52.28
C TRP A 1 -20.00 -38.93 -50.86
N TRP A 2 -20.32 -37.69 -50.45
CA TRP A 2 -20.12 -37.21 -49.09
C TRP A 2 -21.37 -36.41 -48.74
N THR A 3 -22.26 -37.01 -47.96
CA THR A 3 -23.51 -36.41 -47.47
C THR A 3 -23.23 -35.80 -46.10
N PRO A 4 -23.54 -34.51 -45.87
CA PRO A 4 -23.39 -33.91 -44.55
C PRO A 4 -24.49 -34.42 -43.59
N PRO A 5 -24.21 -34.50 -42.28
CA PRO A 5 -25.19 -34.93 -41.27
C PRO A 5 -26.30 -33.88 -41.07
N PRO A 6 -27.51 -34.29 -40.63
CA PRO A 6 -28.64 -33.40 -40.44
C PRO A 6 -28.45 -32.44 -39.25
N LEU A 7 -28.93 -31.20 -39.42
CA LEU A 7 -28.93 -30.14 -38.42
C LEU A 7 -29.89 -30.48 -37.26
N LEU A 8 -29.41 -30.34 -36.02
CA LEU A 8 -30.24 -30.44 -34.81
C LEU A 8 -31.16 -29.21 -34.68
N PRO A 9 -32.42 -29.37 -34.23
CA PRO A 9 -33.33 -28.25 -34.00
C PRO A 9 -32.91 -27.41 -32.79
N PRO A 10 -33.23 -26.09 -32.77
CA PRO A 10 -32.87 -25.20 -31.67
C PRO A 10 -33.66 -25.51 -30.38
N PRO A 11 -33.10 -25.18 -29.19
CA PRO A 11 -33.78 -25.40 -27.91
C PRO A 11 -34.98 -24.45 -27.73
N PRO A 12 -36.00 -24.85 -26.94
CA PRO A 12 -37.19 -24.05 -26.70
C PRO A 12 -36.91 -22.82 -25.80
N PRO A 13 -37.74 -21.76 -25.90
CA PRO A 13 -37.59 -20.53 -25.11
C PRO A 13 -37.96 -20.74 -23.63
N PRO A 14 -37.42 -19.91 -22.72
CA PRO A 14 -37.76 -19.95 -21.29
C PRO A 14 -39.20 -19.44 -21.02
N PRO A 15 -39.84 -19.87 -19.93
CA PRO A 15 -41.21 -19.48 -19.58
C PRO A 15 -41.29 -18.02 -19.11
N PRO A 16 -42.45 -17.35 -19.29
CA PRO A 16 -42.65 -15.96 -18.87
C PRO A 16 -42.81 -15.84 -17.36
N THR A 17 -42.24 -14.78 -16.79
CA THR A 17 -42.49 -14.31 -15.42
C THR A 17 -43.80 -13.53 -15.36
N ASN A 18 -44.69 -13.92 -14.44
CA ASN A 18 -45.92 -13.21 -14.10
C ASN A 18 -45.62 -12.07 -13.10
N GLU A 19 -45.84 -10.85 -13.57
CA GLU A 19 -46.32 -9.65 -12.85
C GLU A 19 -47.67 -9.35 -13.56
N ASP A 20 -48.85 -9.12 -13.00
CA ASP A 20 -49.33 -8.55 -11.73
C ASP A 20 -50.81 -8.96 -11.51
N ALA A 21 -51.36 -8.68 -10.33
CA ALA A 21 -52.78 -8.38 -10.07
C ALA A 21 -52.82 -7.53 -8.78
N GLU A 22 -52.93 -6.19 -8.90
CA GLU A 22 -54.17 -5.38 -8.92
C GLU A 22 -54.78 -5.17 -7.52
N GLU A 23 -54.86 -3.90 -7.08
CA GLU A 23 -56.15 -3.21 -6.85
C GLU A 23 -55.94 -1.69 -6.62
N ASP A 24 -56.77 -0.94 -7.34
CA ASP A 24 -56.91 0.53 -7.45
C ASP A 24 -57.56 1.18 -6.21
N GLU A 25 -57.39 2.50 -6.06
CA GLU A 25 -58.55 3.41 -5.92
C GLU A 25 -58.16 4.89 -6.21
N ASP A 26 -59.04 5.53 -6.99
CA ASP A 26 -58.93 6.84 -7.64
C ASP A 26 -59.24 8.06 -6.74
N MET A 27 -58.68 9.24 -7.06
CA MET A 27 -59.39 10.36 -7.72
C MET A 27 -58.75 11.75 -7.50
N ASP A 28 -58.73 12.49 -8.60
CA ASP A 28 -58.29 13.85 -8.85
C ASP A 28 -59.06 14.95 -8.10
N ASN A 29 -58.44 16.12 -7.89
CA ASN A 29 -58.95 17.37 -8.48
C ASN A 29 -57.94 18.53 -8.52
N GLU A 30 -58.13 19.38 -9.52
CA GLU A 30 -57.23 20.39 -10.13
C GLU A 30 -57.26 21.82 -9.51
N ASN A 31 -56.21 22.60 -9.86
CA ASN A 31 -56.12 24.07 -10.12
C ASN A 31 -56.33 25.06 -8.94
N GLU A 32 -55.72 26.26 -8.83
CA GLU A 32 -54.93 27.15 -9.73
C GLU A 32 -54.26 28.24 -8.84
N ASP A 33 -53.05 28.67 -9.24
CA ASP A 33 -52.36 29.98 -9.15
C ASP A 33 -52.43 30.98 -7.97
N ASN A 34 -51.21 31.53 -7.72
CA ASN A 34 -50.83 32.93 -7.39
C ASN A 34 -50.89 33.45 -5.94
N GLU A 35 -49.73 33.73 -5.33
CA GLU A 35 -49.16 35.09 -5.13
C GLU A 35 -47.93 35.07 -4.21
N ASN A 36 -46.96 35.96 -4.51
CA ASN A 36 -45.77 36.23 -3.69
C ASN A 36 -46.16 37.00 -2.42
N GLU A 37 -45.69 36.58 -1.24
CA GLU A 37 -45.33 37.49 -0.14
C GLU A 37 -44.08 36.98 0.59
N ASP A 38 -43.13 37.89 0.79
CA ASP A 38 -41.92 37.73 1.60
C ASP A 38 -42.27 37.52 3.08
N GLU A 39 -41.75 36.47 3.71
CA GLU A 39 -41.58 36.44 5.17
C GLU A 39 -40.21 35.86 5.55
N ASP A 40 -39.43 36.69 6.23
CA ASP A 40 -38.19 36.37 6.92
C ASP A 40 -38.36 35.15 7.84
N GLN A 41 -37.56 34.10 7.63
CA GLN A 41 -37.29 33.09 8.65
C GLN A 41 -35.80 32.93 8.86
N GLU A 42 -35.36 33.44 10.00
CA GLU A 42 -34.05 33.24 10.61
C GLU A 42 -33.72 31.74 10.66
N GLU A 43 -32.63 31.32 9.99
CA GLU A 43 -32.04 30.00 10.16
C GLU A 43 -31.60 29.82 11.63
N GLN A 44 -32.43 29.14 12.41
CA GLN A 44 -32.04 28.58 13.70
C GLN A 44 -30.97 27.52 13.45
N ALA A 45 -29.73 27.85 13.81
CA ALA A 45 -28.64 26.89 13.90
C ALA A 45 -29.03 25.77 14.88
N GLU A 46 -29.07 24.53 14.40
CA GLU A 46 -29.16 23.36 15.26
C GLU A 46 -27.97 23.33 16.23
N PRO A 47 -28.18 23.09 17.55
CA PRO A 47 -27.09 22.99 18.49
C PRO A 47 -26.31 21.68 18.27
N GLU A 48 -24.99 21.78 18.15
CA GLU A 48 -24.08 20.64 18.15
C GLU A 48 -24.30 19.79 19.42
N PRO A 49 -24.29 18.44 19.35
CA PRO A 49 -24.47 17.62 20.54
C PRO A 49 -23.25 17.77 21.47
N GLU A 50 -23.47 18.36 22.64
CA GLU A 50 -22.50 18.39 23.74
C GLU A 50 -22.20 16.97 24.22
N ILE A 51 -20.94 16.56 24.08
CA ILE A 51 -20.45 15.27 24.55
C ILE A 51 -20.38 15.33 26.09
N PRO A 52 -21.10 14.46 26.83
CA PRO A 52 -21.05 14.45 28.30
C PRO A 52 -19.63 14.19 28.84
N GLN A 53 -19.19 15.02 29.79
CA GLN A 53 -17.84 15.03 30.37
C GLN A 53 -17.51 13.86 31.33
N ASP A 54 -18.23 12.73 31.26
CA ASP A 54 -18.09 11.61 32.21
C ASP A 54 -17.31 10.39 31.68
N PHE A 55 -16.46 10.59 30.67
CA PHE A 55 -15.47 9.58 30.26
C PHE A 55 -14.03 10.12 30.29
N MET A 56 -13.64 10.69 31.42
CA MET A 56 -12.22 10.71 31.82
C MET A 56 -11.87 9.35 32.39
N PHE A 57 -11.36 8.43 31.55
CA PHE A 57 -10.56 7.34 32.08
C PHE A 57 -9.23 7.93 32.57
N GLU A 58 -8.97 7.78 33.87
CA GLU A 58 -7.68 8.09 34.49
C GLU A 58 -6.59 7.32 33.76
N ALA A 59 -5.72 8.05 33.06
CA ALA A 59 -4.54 7.51 32.44
C ALA A 59 -3.60 7.01 33.54
N GLU A 60 -3.52 5.69 33.71
CA GLU A 60 -2.48 5.06 34.50
C GLU A 60 -1.11 5.45 33.90
N ASP A 61 -0.28 6.02 34.77
CA ASP A 61 1.08 6.51 34.52
C ASP A 61 1.92 5.49 33.74
N THR A 62 2.03 5.69 32.42
CA THR A 62 3.12 5.14 31.63
C THR A 62 4.17 6.23 31.50
N VAL A 63 5.26 6.08 32.24
CA VAL A 63 6.42 6.98 32.19
C VAL A 63 6.98 6.97 30.77
N VAL A 64 6.61 7.99 29.98
CA VAL A 64 7.19 8.21 28.66
C VAL A 64 8.59 8.78 28.87
N ASP A 65 9.59 8.01 28.45
CA ASP A 65 11.00 8.35 28.59
C ASP A 65 11.32 9.74 28.00
N ALA A 66 12.00 10.59 28.77
CA ALA A 66 12.41 11.93 28.36
C ALA A 66 13.35 11.92 27.14
N GLU A 67 14.00 10.79 26.86
CA GLU A 67 14.79 10.58 25.65
C GLU A 67 13.92 10.49 24.38
N LEU A 68 12.70 9.95 24.50
CA LEU A 68 11.70 9.81 23.43
C LEU A 68 11.15 11.17 22.98
N LEU A 69 10.90 12.08 23.93
CA LEU A 69 10.47 13.46 23.69
C LEU A 69 11.56 14.31 22.99
N ASN A 70 12.82 14.11 23.36
CA ASN A 70 13.96 14.81 22.75
C ASN A 70 14.33 14.29 21.35
N PHE A 71 14.01 13.03 21.03
CA PHE A 71 14.17 12.48 19.69
C PHE A 71 13.08 13.00 18.72
N MET A 72 11.83 13.13 19.20
CA MET A 72 10.69 13.65 18.42
C MET A 72 10.85 15.12 17.99
N THR A 73 11.45 15.96 18.82
CA THR A 73 11.75 17.36 18.49
C THR A 73 12.87 17.49 17.46
N LYS A 74 13.86 16.58 17.46
CA LYS A 74 14.99 16.60 16.53
C LYS A 74 14.59 16.18 15.11
N GLN A 75 13.64 15.25 14.95
CA GLN A 75 13.12 14.83 13.63
C GLN A 75 12.18 15.85 12.96
N LYS A 76 11.54 16.75 13.72
CA LYS A 76 10.70 17.83 13.14
C LYS A 76 11.53 18.95 12.48
N SER A 77 12.85 18.99 12.68
CA SER A 77 13.74 20.01 12.09
C SER A 77 14.22 19.72 10.66
N GLY A 78 13.94 18.52 10.12
CA GLY A 78 14.32 18.15 8.76
C GLY A 78 13.24 18.51 7.74
N GLY A 79 13.40 19.64 7.05
CA GLY A 79 12.45 20.21 6.09
C GLY A 79 11.60 19.19 5.29
N SER A 80 10.29 19.35 5.37
CA SER A 80 9.21 18.50 4.83
C SER A 80 9.18 18.30 3.31
N GLY A 81 10.17 18.80 2.57
CA GLY A 81 10.15 18.88 1.10
C GLY A 81 11.00 17.87 0.34
N GLY A 82 11.98 17.21 0.97
CA GLY A 82 13.08 16.53 0.24
C GLY A 82 13.05 15.01 0.18
N ARG A 83 12.41 14.32 1.14
CA ARG A 83 12.48 12.86 1.23
C ARG A 83 11.41 12.18 0.35
N GLY A 84 11.83 11.27 -0.53
CA GLY A 84 10.94 10.46 -1.37
C GLY A 84 10.65 11.01 -2.77
N LEU A 85 11.39 12.02 -3.26
CA LEU A 85 11.24 12.49 -4.64
C LEU A 85 11.94 11.54 -5.61
N ILE A 86 11.17 10.92 -6.51
CA ILE A 86 11.69 10.10 -7.61
C ILE A 86 11.54 10.87 -8.91
N PHE A 87 12.55 10.75 -9.78
CA PHE A 87 12.50 11.30 -11.12
C PHE A 87 11.50 10.52 -11.98
N SER A 88 10.66 11.24 -12.69
CA SER A 88 9.66 10.67 -13.56
C SER A 88 9.69 11.39 -14.90
N ASN A 89 9.57 10.62 -15.98
CA ASN A 89 9.52 11.13 -17.34
C ASN A 89 8.07 11.26 -17.85
N GLU A 90 7.08 10.80 -17.07
CA GLU A 90 5.67 10.75 -17.49
C GLU A 90 4.77 11.70 -16.71
N ARG A 91 4.99 11.81 -15.39
CA ARG A 91 4.10 12.50 -14.44
C ARG A 91 4.89 13.23 -13.35
N GLY A 92 4.30 14.24 -12.73
CA GLY A 92 4.89 14.94 -11.57
C GLY A 92 5.14 16.42 -11.83
N ARG A 93 5.79 17.09 -10.87
CA ARG A 93 6.18 18.49 -10.96
C ARG A 93 7.36 18.64 -11.91
N TYR A 94 7.22 19.51 -12.91
CA TYR A 94 8.32 19.89 -13.77
C TYR A 94 9.40 20.64 -12.99
N ILE A 95 10.63 20.13 -13.01
CA ILE A 95 11.77 20.71 -12.26
C ILE A 95 12.81 21.33 -13.17
N LYS A 96 13.07 20.75 -14.34
CA LYS A 96 14.17 21.18 -15.21
C LYS A 96 13.99 20.65 -16.63
N ALA A 97 14.33 21.47 -17.62
CA ALA A 97 14.48 21.03 -19.00
C ALA A 97 15.78 20.22 -19.20
N MET A 98 15.70 19.12 -19.95
CA MET A 98 16.88 18.33 -20.35
C MET A 98 16.90 18.10 -21.86
N LEU A 99 18.07 17.74 -22.40
CA LEU A 99 18.16 17.21 -23.75
C LEU A 99 17.49 15.81 -23.82
N PRO A 100 16.75 15.52 -24.91
CA PRO A 100 16.13 14.21 -25.08
C PRO A 100 17.19 13.11 -25.23
N LYS A 101 17.02 12.00 -24.49
CA LYS A 101 17.76 10.75 -24.70
C LYS A 101 16.84 9.77 -25.42
N GLY A 102 16.71 9.91 -26.74
CA GLY A 102 15.81 9.10 -27.56
C GLY A 102 14.44 9.74 -27.81
N ARG A 103 13.38 8.92 -27.90
CA ARG A 103 12.04 9.38 -28.30
C ARG A 103 11.47 10.42 -27.33
N VAL A 104 11.04 11.55 -27.87
CA VAL A 104 10.45 12.65 -27.10
C VAL A 104 9.05 12.27 -26.63
N ARG A 105 8.86 12.10 -25.31
CA ARG A 105 7.52 11.85 -24.70
C ARG A 105 6.88 13.11 -24.12
N ARG A 106 7.66 13.96 -23.44
CA ARG A 106 7.17 15.17 -22.74
C ARG A 106 8.00 16.38 -23.15
N LEU A 107 7.57 17.07 -24.21
CA LEU A 107 8.23 18.28 -24.70
C LEU A 107 8.10 19.43 -23.69
N ALA A 108 9.22 20.08 -23.36
CA ALA A 108 9.25 21.33 -22.63
C ALA A 108 9.15 22.47 -23.65
N VAL A 109 7.92 22.87 -23.99
CA VAL A 109 7.66 23.87 -25.04
C VAL A 109 8.34 25.19 -24.72
N ASP A 110 8.23 25.66 -23.48
CA ASP A 110 8.88 26.86 -22.95
C ASP A 110 10.41 26.83 -23.16
N ALA A 111 11.06 25.76 -22.73
CA ALA A 111 12.51 25.63 -22.81
C ALA A 111 13.00 25.39 -24.24
N THR A 112 12.21 24.69 -25.07
CA THR A 112 12.48 24.48 -26.49
C THR A 112 12.39 25.80 -27.26
N MET A 113 11.36 26.61 -26.99
CA MET A 113 11.20 27.94 -27.57
C MET A 113 12.32 28.87 -27.13
N ARG A 114 12.70 28.84 -25.85
CA ARG A 114 13.83 29.64 -25.34
C ARG A 114 15.16 29.21 -25.99
N ALA A 115 15.37 27.91 -26.21
CA ALA A 115 16.57 27.40 -26.88
C ALA A 115 16.61 27.76 -28.37
N SER A 116 15.46 27.80 -29.05
CA SER A 116 15.37 28.13 -30.47
C SER A 116 15.34 29.63 -30.76
N ALA A 117 15.04 30.47 -29.76
CA ALA A 117 14.87 31.92 -29.92
C ALA A 117 16.07 32.62 -30.58
N PRO A 118 17.35 32.39 -30.17
CA PRO A 118 18.51 33.04 -30.78
C PRO A 118 18.70 32.71 -32.26
N PHE A 119 18.18 31.56 -32.72
CA PHE A 119 18.40 31.06 -34.07
C PHE A 119 17.25 31.38 -35.04
N GLN A 120 16.20 32.08 -34.59
CA GLN A 120 15.03 32.36 -35.44
C GLN A 120 15.40 33.21 -36.66
N ALA A 121 16.18 34.27 -36.49
CA ALA A 121 16.60 35.16 -37.59
C ALA A 121 17.46 34.44 -38.65
N PRO A 122 18.57 33.75 -38.30
CA PRO A 122 19.37 33.04 -39.30
C PRO A 122 18.63 31.87 -39.94
N ARG A 123 17.69 31.22 -39.24
CA ARG A 123 16.87 30.15 -39.82
C ARG A 123 15.80 30.68 -40.78
N ARG A 124 15.17 31.81 -40.48
CA ARG A 124 14.21 32.46 -41.36
C ARG A 124 14.87 32.88 -42.68
N ASN A 125 16.08 33.45 -42.62
CA ASN A 125 16.83 33.82 -43.81
C ASN A 125 17.17 32.59 -44.68
N ARG A 126 17.54 31.47 -44.06
CA ARG A 126 17.79 30.20 -44.77
C ARG A 126 16.53 29.55 -45.37
N ALA A 127 15.34 29.91 -44.88
CA ALA A 127 14.08 29.33 -45.32
C ALA A 127 13.43 30.06 -46.52
N LYS A 128 13.93 31.24 -46.91
CA LYS A 128 13.43 32.00 -48.06
C LYS A 128 13.60 31.17 -49.35
N GLY A 129 12.57 31.11 -50.19
CA GLY A 129 12.59 30.32 -51.43
C GLY A 129 12.47 28.81 -51.19
N THR A 130 12.14 28.38 -49.98
CA THR A 130 11.87 26.96 -49.65
C THR A 130 10.41 26.79 -49.24
N ASP A 131 9.95 25.53 -49.19
CA ASP A 131 8.66 25.13 -48.65
C ASP A 131 8.41 25.60 -47.19
N LYS A 132 9.47 25.97 -46.46
CA LYS A 132 9.43 26.39 -45.05
C LYS A 132 9.36 27.89 -44.85
N GLU A 133 9.36 28.70 -45.92
CA GLU A 133 9.35 30.16 -45.85
C GLU A 133 8.20 30.70 -44.98
N ASN A 134 7.03 30.09 -45.11
CA ASN A 134 5.81 30.49 -44.40
C ASN A 134 5.76 30.02 -42.93
N ARG A 135 6.80 29.37 -42.39
CA ARG A 135 6.81 28.95 -40.99
C ARG A 135 6.98 30.13 -40.05
N LYS A 136 6.10 30.21 -39.05
CA LYS A 136 6.16 31.25 -38.01
C LYS A 136 7.37 31.05 -37.08
N VAL A 137 7.64 29.81 -36.69
CA VAL A 137 8.72 29.42 -35.77
C VAL A 137 9.56 28.30 -36.37
N PHE A 138 10.88 28.45 -36.32
CA PHE A 138 11.85 27.46 -36.80
C PHE A 138 12.48 26.71 -35.61
N ILE A 139 12.07 25.45 -35.43
CA ILE A 139 12.59 24.56 -34.39
C ILE A 139 13.38 23.44 -35.06
N GLU A 140 14.61 23.22 -34.61
CA GLU A 140 15.46 22.09 -35.00
C GLU A 140 15.58 21.08 -33.84
N GLN A 141 16.07 19.88 -34.15
CA GLN A 141 16.20 18.79 -33.18
C GLN A 141 17.15 19.14 -32.03
N SER A 142 18.15 20.00 -32.27
CA SER A 142 19.09 20.52 -31.27
C SER A 142 18.45 21.46 -30.25
N ASP A 143 17.32 22.09 -30.58
CA ASP A 143 16.60 22.98 -29.67
C ASP A 143 15.66 22.21 -28.73
N VAL A 144 15.29 20.99 -29.12
CA VAL A 144 14.30 20.20 -28.39
C VAL A 144 14.74 19.98 -26.96
N ARG A 145 13.86 20.31 -26.02
CA ARG A 145 14.04 20.05 -24.59
C ARG A 145 12.88 19.21 -24.07
N VAL A 146 13.17 18.27 -23.18
CA VAL A 146 12.17 17.44 -22.51
C VAL A 146 12.01 17.84 -21.05
N LYS A 147 10.79 17.70 -20.53
CA LYS A 147 10.49 17.97 -19.13
C LYS A 147 11.08 16.87 -18.24
N ARG A 148 12.03 17.20 -17.38
CA ARG A 148 12.39 16.38 -16.21
C ARG A 148 11.37 16.67 -15.13
N MET A 149 10.65 15.65 -14.67
CA MET A 149 9.68 15.81 -13.60
C MET A 149 10.12 15.05 -12.36
N VAL A 150 9.65 15.50 -11.20
CA VAL A 150 9.76 14.78 -9.93
C VAL A 150 8.38 14.58 -9.36
N ARG A 151 8.20 13.47 -8.67
CA ARG A 151 7.02 13.21 -7.86
C ARG A 151 7.44 12.58 -6.55
N LYS A 152 6.56 12.63 -5.56
CA LYS A 152 6.70 11.82 -4.36
C LYS A 152 6.40 10.36 -4.72
N ALA A 153 7.30 9.46 -4.36
CA ALA A 153 7.08 8.03 -4.41
C ALA A 153 6.07 7.61 -3.34
N GLY A 154 5.24 6.62 -3.63
CA GLY A 154 4.51 5.92 -2.58
C GLY A 154 5.43 4.97 -1.83
N ALA A 155 4.96 4.45 -0.72
CA ALA A 155 5.55 3.29 -0.07
C ALA A 155 4.78 2.01 -0.44
N LEU A 156 5.41 0.88 -0.21
CA LEU A 156 4.77 -0.43 -0.22
C LEU A 156 4.80 -0.97 1.21
N VAL A 157 3.61 -1.18 1.78
CA VAL A 157 3.45 -1.87 3.06
C VAL A 157 3.15 -3.34 2.77
N ILE A 158 4.06 -4.23 3.16
CA ILE A 158 3.90 -5.68 3.02
C ILE A 158 3.52 -6.25 4.38
N PHE A 159 2.30 -6.78 4.48
CA PHE A 159 1.85 -7.51 5.65
C PHE A 159 2.27 -8.97 5.52
N ALA A 160 3.30 -9.36 6.26
CA ALA A 160 3.66 -10.76 6.45
C ALA A 160 2.90 -11.29 7.67
N VAL A 161 1.84 -12.07 7.45
CA VAL A 161 0.93 -12.49 8.52
C VAL A 161 1.12 -13.98 8.80
N ASP A 162 1.45 -14.29 10.05
CA ASP A 162 1.54 -15.67 10.52
C ASP A 162 0.14 -16.27 10.64
N ALA A 163 -0.11 -17.30 9.84
CA ALA A 163 -1.37 -18.06 9.86
C ALA A 163 -1.14 -19.50 10.35
N SER A 164 -0.06 -19.75 11.11
CA SER A 164 0.24 -21.08 11.65
C SER A 164 -0.77 -21.55 12.71
N GLY A 165 -0.70 -22.83 13.07
CA GLY A 165 -1.60 -23.41 14.07
C GLY A 165 -1.53 -22.74 15.45
N SER A 166 -0.39 -22.15 15.81
CA SER A 166 -0.27 -21.40 17.07
C SER A 166 -1.17 -20.15 17.07
N MET A 167 -1.40 -19.55 15.91
CA MET A 167 -2.19 -18.34 15.72
C MET A 167 -3.72 -18.57 15.72
N ALA A 168 -4.17 -19.81 15.55
CA ALA A 168 -5.56 -20.17 15.29
C ALA A 168 -6.58 -19.81 16.40
N LEU A 169 -6.15 -19.53 17.63
CA LEU A 169 -7.01 -19.22 18.78
C LEU A 169 -6.77 -17.78 19.29
N ASN A 170 -7.75 -16.88 19.07
CA ASN A 170 -7.83 -15.47 19.48
C ASN A 170 -6.68 -14.52 19.06
N ARG A 171 -5.48 -15.04 18.75
CA ARG A 171 -4.33 -14.27 18.25
C ARG A 171 -4.50 -13.84 16.80
N MET A 172 -5.12 -14.67 15.97
CA MET A 172 -5.41 -14.31 14.59
C MET A 172 -6.39 -13.13 14.49
N ASN A 173 -7.40 -13.07 15.37
CA ASN A 173 -8.34 -11.94 15.37
C ASN A 173 -7.62 -10.63 15.72
N ALA A 174 -6.72 -10.66 16.72
CA ALA A 174 -5.88 -9.51 17.04
C ALA A 174 -4.95 -9.13 15.87
N ALA A 175 -4.33 -10.10 15.19
CA ALA A 175 -3.49 -9.86 14.02
C ALA A 175 -4.26 -9.27 12.84
N LYS A 176 -5.47 -9.78 12.56
CA LYS A 176 -6.37 -9.26 11.52
C LYS A 176 -6.83 -7.85 11.87
N GLY A 177 -7.22 -7.58 13.12
CA GLY A 177 -7.58 -6.25 13.61
C GLY A 177 -6.43 -5.25 13.47
N ALA A 178 -5.20 -5.65 13.83
CA ALA A 178 -3.99 -4.85 13.64
C ALA A 178 -3.82 -4.43 12.17
N ALA A 179 -3.88 -5.43 11.28
CA ALA A 179 -3.71 -5.22 9.86
C ALA A 179 -4.83 -4.34 9.30
N MET A 180 -6.09 -4.56 9.69
CA MET A 180 -7.23 -3.76 9.22
C MET A 180 -7.15 -2.29 9.66
N ASN A 181 -6.74 -2.02 10.89
CA ASN A 181 -6.55 -0.65 11.36
C ASN A 181 -5.41 0.05 10.62
N LEU A 182 -4.28 -0.65 10.43
CA LEU A 182 -3.16 -0.15 9.63
C LEU A 182 -3.55 0.14 8.18
N LEU A 183 -4.37 -0.71 7.59
CA LEU A 183 -4.87 -0.54 6.23
C LEU A 183 -5.79 0.67 6.09
N SER A 184 -6.64 0.92 7.10
CA SER A 184 -7.61 2.02 7.08
C SER A 184 -6.91 3.39 7.14
N GLU A 185 -5.78 3.48 7.85
CA GLU A 185 -5.01 4.72 7.95
C GLU A 185 -4.11 4.97 6.72
N ALA A 186 -3.61 3.90 6.08
CA ALA A 186 -2.88 4.00 4.81
C ALA A 186 -3.71 4.62 3.66
N TYR A 187 -5.04 4.77 3.81
CA TYR A 187 -5.96 5.33 2.82
C TYR A 187 -5.61 6.74 2.35
N GLN A 188 -4.99 7.58 3.20
CA GLN A 188 -4.66 8.96 2.84
C GLN A 188 -3.36 9.09 2.02
N SER A 189 -2.62 7.99 1.90
CA SER A 189 -1.30 7.93 1.28
C SER A 189 -1.38 7.38 -0.15
N ARG A 190 -0.32 7.58 -0.96
CA ARG A 190 -0.21 6.93 -2.30
C ARG A 190 0.33 5.50 -2.20
N ASP A 191 0.22 4.90 -1.02
CA ASP A 191 0.93 3.68 -0.69
C ASP A 191 0.20 2.47 -1.27
N GLN A 192 1.01 1.47 -1.58
CA GLN A 192 0.54 0.16 -1.99
C GLN A 192 0.59 -0.76 -0.79
N ILE A 193 -0.28 -1.75 -0.82
CA ILE A 193 -0.41 -2.80 0.18
C ILE A 193 -0.19 -4.14 -0.51
N CYS A 194 0.55 -5.02 0.16
CA CYS A 194 0.73 -6.40 -0.21
C CYS A 194 0.43 -7.28 1.00
N LEU A 195 -0.18 -8.45 0.78
CA LEU A 195 -0.48 -9.41 1.83
C LEU A 195 0.20 -10.74 1.52
N ILE A 196 1.04 -11.19 2.44
CA ILE A 196 1.80 -12.44 2.36
C ILE A 196 1.48 -13.25 3.61
N PRO A 197 0.40 -14.04 3.61
CA PRO A 197 0.24 -15.07 4.63
C PRO A 197 1.33 -16.12 4.48
N PHE A 198 1.74 -16.69 5.60
CA PHE A 198 2.58 -17.87 5.62
C PHE A 198 1.99 -18.90 6.58
N GLN A 199 1.85 -20.12 6.06
CA GLN A 199 1.27 -21.25 6.76
C GLN A 199 1.72 -22.56 6.11
N GLY A 200 1.69 -23.66 6.85
CA GLY A 200 2.18 -24.94 6.32
C GLY A 200 3.68 -24.85 6.02
N ASP A 201 4.06 -25.17 4.78
CA ASP A 201 5.46 -25.36 4.42
C ASP A 201 6.01 -24.21 3.55
N ALA A 202 5.16 -23.28 3.10
CA ALA A 202 5.56 -22.15 2.26
C ALA A 202 4.78 -20.86 2.56
N ALA A 203 5.20 -19.78 1.91
CA ALA A 203 4.62 -18.44 2.02
C ALA A 203 4.26 -17.96 0.62
N GLU A 204 3.06 -17.40 0.47
CA GLU A 204 2.53 -17.01 -0.84
C GLU A 204 1.99 -15.59 -0.83
N VAL A 205 2.06 -14.92 -1.98
CA VAL A 205 1.49 -13.58 -2.13
C VAL A 205 -0.01 -13.71 -2.37
N LEU A 206 -0.80 -13.61 -1.31
CA LEU A 206 -2.26 -13.65 -1.38
C LEU A 206 -2.85 -12.39 -2.04
N LEU A 207 -2.21 -11.24 -1.81
CA LEU A 207 -2.57 -9.99 -2.46
C LEU A 207 -1.31 -9.31 -3.01
N PRO A 208 -1.16 -9.21 -4.34
CA PRO A 208 -0.05 -8.47 -4.92
C PRO A 208 -0.16 -6.96 -4.59
N PRO A 209 0.95 -6.19 -4.72
CA PRO A 209 0.95 -4.75 -4.47
C PRO A 209 -0.22 -4.02 -5.13
N THR A 210 -1.17 -3.56 -4.32
CA THR A 210 -2.40 -2.90 -4.75
C THR A 210 -2.69 -1.66 -3.92
N ARG A 211 -3.47 -0.74 -4.47
CA ARG A 211 -4.00 0.42 -3.71
C ARG A 211 -5.41 0.16 -3.15
N SER A 212 -6.01 -0.99 -3.47
CA SER A 212 -7.36 -1.30 -3.01
C SER A 212 -7.35 -1.88 -1.60
N ILE A 213 -7.71 -1.04 -0.63
CA ILE A 213 -7.90 -1.46 0.76
C ILE A 213 -9.07 -2.43 0.89
N ALA A 214 -10.14 -2.23 0.12
CA ALA A 214 -11.29 -3.14 0.13
C ALA A 214 -10.89 -4.58 -0.24
N MET A 215 -10.02 -4.74 -1.24
CA MET A 215 -9.45 -6.05 -1.57
C MET A 215 -8.56 -6.60 -0.44
N ALA A 216 -7.74 -5.76 0.18
CA ALA A 216 -6.90 -6.17 1.31
C ALA A 216 -7.72 -6.64 2.51
N LYS A 217 -8.75 -5.89 2.90
CA LYS A 217 -9.67 -6.23 3.99
C LYS A 217 -10.37 -7.57 3.72
N LYS A 218 -10.98 -7.73 2.54
CA LYS A 218 -11.68 -8.98 2.17
C LYS A 218 -10.75 -10.20 2.21
N ARG A 219 -9.49 -10.05 1.75
CA ARG A 219 -8.51 -11.15 1.74
C ARG A 219 -7.99 -11.50 3.14
N LEU A 220 -7.84 -10.51 4.02
CA LEU A 220 -7.47 -10.73 5.43
C LEU A 220 -8.58 -11.48 6.18
N GLU A 221 -9.85 -11.09 5.98
CA GLU A 221 -10.99 -11.72 6.65
C GLU A 221 -11.07 -13.22 6.32
N THR A 222 -10.95 -13.58 5.04
CA THR A 222 -11.09 -14.96 4.55
C THR A 222 -9.81 -15.81 4.67
N MET A 223 -8.76 -15.30 5.30
CA MET A 223 -7.49 -16.01 5.40
C MET A 223 -7.61 -17.29 6.26
N PRO A 224 -7.25 -18.47 5.75
CA PRO A 224 -7.22 -19.71 6.51
C PRO A 224 -6.14 -19.67 7.61
N CYS A 225 -6.25 -20.56 8.60
CA CYS A 225 -5.27 -20.68 9.69
C CYS A 225 -4.97 -22.15 9.96
N GLY A 226 -3.69 -22.50 10.09
CA GLY A 226 -3.22 -23.83 10.45
C GLY A 226 -1.83 -24.17 9.91
N GLY A 227 -1.20 -25.20 10.46
CA GLY A 227 0.09 -25.72 9.95
C GLY A 227 1.33 -25.00 10.48
N GLY A 228 2.43 -25.11 9.71
CA GLY A 228 3.73 -24.53 10.02
C GLY A 228 3.81 -23.01 9.81
N SER A 229 4.98 -22.45 10.13
CA SER A 229 5.38 -21.04 10.10
C SER A 229 6.72 -20.94 9.34
N PRO A 230 6.67 -20.88 8.00
CA PRO A 230 7.83 -20.71 7.12
C PRO A 230 8.22 -19.22 7.06
N LEU A 231 8.55 -18.65 8.22
CA LEU A 231 8.80 -17.22 8.39
C LEU A 231 10.01 -16.72 7.58
N ALA A 232 11.09 -17.52 7.51
CA ALA A 232 12.25 -17.18 6.68
C ALA A 232 11.86 -17.07 5.19
N HIS A 233 11.04 -18.00 4.70
CA HIS A 233 10.51 -17.94 3.34
C HIS A 233 9.59 -16.73 3.13
N ALA A 234 8.73 -16.39 4.09
CA ALA A 234 7.89 -15.20 4.02
C ALA A 234 8.71 -13.90 3.85
N LEU A 235 9.83 -13.77 4.58
CA LEU A 235 10.74 -12.64 4.42
C LEU A 235 11.42 -12.63 3.05
N SER A 236 11.82 -13.80 2.52
CA SER A 236 12.36 -13.92 1.17
C SER A 236 11.36 -13.47 0.10
N VAL A 237 10.10 -13.92 0.20
CA VAL A 237 9.01 -13.52 -0.71
C VAL A 237 8.73 -12.01 -0.58
N ALA A 238 8.76 -11.46 0.64
CA ALA A 238 8.59 -10.03 0.88
C ALA A 238 9.73 -9.21 0.24
N MET A 239 10.99 -9.63 0.39
CA MET A 239 12.14 -9.00 -0.28
C MET A 239 11.97 -9.00 -1.80
N ARG A 240 11.67 -10.16 -2.40
CA ARG A 240 11.45 -10.29 -3.84
C ARG A 240 10.32 -9.38 -4.33
N THR A 241 9.21 -9.36 -3.60
CA THR A 241 8.04 -8.54 -3.95
C THR A 241 8.35 -7.05 -3.84
N GLY A 242 9.05 -6.64 -2.79
CA GLY A 242 9.46 -5.25 -2.58
C GLY A 242 10.44 -4.76 -3.65
N LEU A 243 11.44 -5.56 -4.01
CA LEU A 243 12.41 -5.23 -5.05
C LEU A 243 11.72 -5.04 -6.41
N ASN A 244 10.83 -5.96 -6.77
CA ASN A 244 10.04 -5.86 -8.00
C ASN A 244 9.17 -4.58 -8.01
N ALA A 245 8.58 -4.23 -6.88
CA ALA A 245 7.78 -3.01 -6.76
C ALA A 245 8.65 -1.74 -6.88
N GLN A 246 9.85 -1.71 -6.30
CA GLN A 246 10.79 -0.60 -6.46
C GLN A 246 11.27 -0.43 -7.91
N MET A 247 11.47 -1.52 -8.65
CA MET A 247 11.85 -1.47 -10.07
C MET A 247 10.80 -0.79 -10.96
N SER A 248 9.52 -0.83 -10.57
CA SER A 248 8.45 -0.10 -11.27
C SER A 248 8.60 1.43 -11.20
N GLY A 249 9.35 1.94 -10.22
CA GLY A 249 9.54 3.37 -9.96
C GLY A 249 8.34 4.08 -9.32
N ASP A 250 7.26 3.35 -9.01
CA ASP A 250 6.11 3.85 -8.23
C ASP A 250 6.35 3.80 -6.71
N VAL A 251 7.21 2.89 -6.27
CA VAL A 251 7.51 2.64 -4.86
C VAL A 251 8.93 3.10 -4.53
N GLY A 252 9.07 3.98 -3.54
CA GLY A 252 10.37 4.48 -3.08
C GLY A 252 10.85 3.84 -1.78
N LYS A 253 9.93 3.30 -0.99
CA LYS A 253 10.20 2.64 0.29
C LYS A 253 9.35 1.39 0.42
N VAL A 254 9.91 0.36 1.03
CA VAL A 254 9.20 -0.88 1.39
C VAL A 254 9.23 -1.00 2.90
N VAL A 255 8.07 -1.25 3.49
CA VAL A 255 7.94 -1.54 4.93
C VAL A 255 7.29 -2.90 5.08
N VAL A 256 8.02 -3.82 5.69
CA VAL A 256 7.55 -5.17 5.99
C VAL A 256 7.01 -5.15 7.42
N VAL A 257 5.70 -5.33 7.56
CA VAL A 257 5.02 -5.50 8.85
C VAL A 257 4.82 -7.00 9.05
N ALA A 258 5.66 -7.60 9.90
CA ALA A 258 5.58 -9.00 10.27
C ALA A 258 4.72 -9.16 11.52
N ILE A 259 3.60 -9.86 11.42
CA ILE A 259 2.72 -10.18 12.54
C ILE A 259 2.91 -11.66 12.86
N THR A 260 3.68 -11.97 13.89
CA THR A 260 4.12 -13.35 14.19
C THR A 260 4.49 -13.49 15.66
N ASP A 261 4.45 -14.72 16.17
CA ASP A 261 5.01 -15.08 17.47
C ASP A 261 6.53 -15.37 17.40
N GLY A 262 7.15 -15.21 16.23
CA GLY A 262 8.58 -15.35 16.01
C GLY A 262 9.07 -16.79 15.91
N ARG A 263 8.18 -17.78 15.95
CA ARG A 263 8.55 -19.19 15.94
C ARG A 263 8.65 -19.73 14.51
N ALA A 264 9.85 -19.70 13.94
CA ALA A 264 10.15 -20.44 12.72
C ALA A 264 10.22 -21.95 12.99
N ASN A 265 9.48 -22.74 12.22
CA ASN A 265 9.47 -24.21 12.32
C ASN A 265 9.63 -24.92 10.96
N VAL A 266 9.75 -24.16 9.86
CA VAL A 266 10.00 -24.69 8.52
C VAL A 266 11.26 -24.05 7.94
N PRO A 267 12.27 -24.86 7.54
CA PRO A 267 13.48 -24.35 6.88
C PRO A 267 13.18 -23.72 5.53
N LEU A 268 14.02 -22.77 5.10
CA LEU A 268 13.89 -22.15 3.78
C LEU A 268 14.02 -23.17 2.64
N ALA A 269 14.92 -24.15 2.78
CA ALA A 269 15.14 -25.21 1.78
C ALA A 269 13.87 -26.01 1.49
N VAL A 270 13.08 -26.32 2.53
CA VAL A 270 11.78 -26.98 2.39
C VAL A 270 10.79 -26.10 1.63
N SER A 271 10.69 -24.82 2.02
CA SER A 271 9.79 -23.88 1.36
C SER A 271 10.14 -23.61 -0.11
N MET A 272 11.40 -23.78 -0.49
CA MET A 272 11.90 -23.65 -1.87
C MET A 272 11.75 -24.95 -2.69
N GLY A 273 11.34 -26.05 -2.06
CA GLY A 273 11.21 -27.37 -2.69
C GLY A 273 12.53 -28.10 -2.91
N GLU A 274 13.59 -27.70 -2.20
CA GLU A 274 14.93 -28.32 -2.29
C GLU A 274 15.05 -29.55 -1.39
N GLU A 275 14.31 -29.58 -0.28
CA GLU A 275 14.29 -30.67 0.70
C GLU A 275 12.86 -31.02 1.14
N GLU A 276 12.64 -32.26 1.59
CA GLU A 276 11.38 -32.66 2.23
C GLU A 276 11.41 -32.33 3.73
N LEU A 277 10.26 -31.95 4.29
CA LEU A 277 10.14 -31.59 5.70
C LEU A 277 10.30 -32.84 6.59
N THR A 278 11.45 -33.00 7.23
CA THR A 278 11.70 -34.08 8.18
C THR A 278 11.48 -33.62 9.64
N PRO A 279 11.09 -34.52 10.56
CA PRO A 279 10.94 -34.19 11.98
C PRO A 279 12.24 -33.73 12.66
N GLU A 280 13.40 -34.08 12.10
CA GLU A 280 14.71 -33.68 12.60
C GLU A 280 14.97 -32.19 12.30
N LEU A 281 14.69 -31.76 11.08
CA LEU A 281 14.77 -30.35 10.67
C LEU A 281 13.84 -29.46 11.50
N GLN A 282 12.64 -29.93 11.84
CA GLN A 282 11.72 -29.20 12.71
C GLN A 282 12.20 -29.09 14.17
N LYS A 283 13.07 -30.00 14.63
CA LYS A 283 13.59 -30.02 16.00
C LYS A 283 14.81 -29.14 16.19
N ASP A 284 15.56 -28.85 15.12
CA ASP A 284 16.70 -27.95 15.18
C ASP A 284 16.28 -26.47 15.19
N LYS A 285 15.73 -26.05 16.33
CA LYS A 285 15.28 -24.67 16.56
C LYS A 285 16.43 -23.66 16.48
N VAL A 286 17.67 -24.09 16.71
CA VAL A 286 18.83 -23.19 16.69
C VAL A 286 19.16 -22.83 15.24
N GLN A 287 19.25 -23.83 14.37
CA GLN A 287 19.52 -23.63 12.96
C GLN A 287 18.39 -22.82 12.29
N LEU A 288 17.13 -23.15 12.56
CA LEU A 288 15.96 -22.41 12.04
C LEU A 288 15.96 -20.94 12.46
N LYS A 289 16.32 -20.67 13.72
CA LYS A 289 16.46 -19.30 14.22
C LYS A 289 17.60 -18.56 13.53
N GLU A 290 18.75 -19.21 13.36
CA GLU A 290 19.91 -18.61 12.69
C GLU A 290 19.60 -18.26 11.23
N GLU A 291 18.93 -19.16 10.50
CA GLU A 291 18.47 -18.96 9.13
C GLU A 291 17.49 -17.77 9.03
N LEU A 292 16.53 -17.68 9.95
CA LEU A 292 15.60 -16.55 10.04
C LEU A 292 16.35 -15.22 10.25
N LEU A 293 17.28 -15.19 11.21
CA LEU A 293 18.06 -13.98 11.50
C LEU A 293 18.98 -13.61 10.34
N ALA A 294 19.56 -14.58 9.62
CA ALA A 294 20.34 -14.34 8.42
C ALA A 294 19.50 -13.69 7.32
N THR A 295 18.29 -14.20 7.10
CA THR A 295 17.33 -13.64 6.13
C THR A 295 16.92 -12.20 6.51
N ALA A 296 16.72 -11.94 7.80
CA ALA A 296 16.43 -10.60 8.30
C ALA A 296 17.60 -9.62 8.09
N ARG A 297 18.84 -10.05 8.32
CA ARG A 297 20.05 -9.25 8.04
C ARG A 297 20.21 -8.97 6.56
N GLN A 298 19.87 -9.93 5.69
CA GLN A 298 19.86 -9.72 4.25
C GLN A 298 18.88 -8.61 3.85
N MET A 299 17.67 -8.62 4.41
CA MET A 299 16.67 -7.58 4.16
C MET A 299 17.16 -6.20 4.61
N ARG A 300 17.84 -6.12 5.76
CA ARG A 300 18.45 -4.86 6.25
C ARG A 300 19.45 -4.26 5.26
N GLY A 301 20.14 -5.10 4.49
CA GLY A 301 21.09 -4.66 3.46
C GLY A 301 20.43 -4.03 2.23
N LEU A 302 19.11 -4.18 2.05
CA LEU A 302 18.40 -3.67 0.88
C LEU A 302 18.04 -2.19 1.02
N PHE A 303 18.23 -1.44 -0.06
CA PHE A 303 17.95 0.00 -0.06
C PHE A 303 16.45 0.28 0.08
N GLY A 304 16.09 1.07 1.10
CA GLY A 304 14.72 1.54 1.29
C GLY A 304 13.78 0.50 1.91
N PHE A 305 14.29 -0.62 2.42
CA PHE A 305 13.54 -1.59 3.22
C PHE A 305 13.58 -1.23 4.70
N ASN A 306 12.44 -1.37 5.38
CA ASN A 306 12.34 -1.28 6.82
C ASN A 306 11.43 -2.41 7.33
N MET A 307 11.63 -2.83 8.59
CA MET A 307 10.82 -3.87 9.21
C MET A 307 10.16 -3.37 10.48
N VAL A 308 8.91 -3.78 10.67
CA VAL A 308 8.20 -3.71 11.95
C VAL A 308 7.78 -5.13 12.30
N VAL A 309 8.18 -5.61 13.48
CA VAL A 309 7.72 -6.88 14.03
C VAL A 309 6.66 -6.58 15.08
N LEU A 310 5.50 -7.17 14.88
CA LEU A 310 4.37 -7.13 15.78
C LEU A 310 4.23 -8.51 16.42
N ASP A 311 4.65 -8.60 17.68
CA ASP A 311 4.71 -9.83 18.45
C ASP A 311 3.36 -10.15 19.09
N THR A 312 2.84 -11.35 18.81
CA THR A 312 1.56 -11.84 19.34
C THR A 312 1.72 -12.84 20.49
N GLU A 313 2.94 -13.08 20.98
CA GLU A 313 3.17 -13.91 22.18
C GLU A 313 2.55 -13.29 23.44
N ASN A 314 2.43 -14.08 24.50
CA ASN A 314 2.13 -13.52 25.83
C ASN A 314 3.45 -13.05 26.45
N LYS A 315 3.50 -11.84 27.03
CA LYS A 315 4.72 -11.25 27.61
C LYS A 315 5.42 -12.16 28.63
N PHE A 316 4.65 -13.03 29.29
CA PHE A 316 5.11 -13.99 30.30
C PHE A 316 5.71 -15.29 29.73
N VAL A 317 5.52 -15.59 28.45
CA VAL A 317 5.98 -16.84 27.78
C VAL A 317 6.85 -16.51 26.56
N SER A 318 7.29 -15.26 26.42
CA SER A 318 7.99 -14.82 25.22
C SER A 318 9.36 -15.49 25.11
N THR A 319 9.64 -16.01 23.92
CA THR A 319 10.93 -16.62 23.57
C THR A 319 11.98 -15.57 23.18
N GLY A 320 11.59 -14.29 23.04
CA GLY A 320 12.46 -13.19 22.64
C GLY A 320 12.86 -13.19 21.16
N VAL A 321 12.49 -14.22 20.39
CA VAL A 321 12.91 -14.37 18.99
C VAL A 321 12.37 -13.25 18.10
N ALA A 322 11.13 -12.82 18.30
CA ALA A 322 10.54 -11.69 17.56
C ALA A 322 11.31 -10.37 17.77
N LYS A 323 11.87 -10.15 18.97
CA LYS A 323 12.70 -8.99 19.27
C LYS A 323 14.05 -9.08 18.57
N GLU A 324 14.72 -10.24 18.65
CA GLU A 324 15.98 -10.48 17.94
C GLU A 324 15.81 -10.36 16.41
N LEU A 325 14.67 -10.81 15.88
CA LEU A 325 14.32 -10.65 14.48
C LEU A 325 14.26 -9.17 14.06
N ALA A 326 13.57 -8.35 14.84
CA ALA A 326 13.50 -6.91 14.58
C ALA A 326 14.89 -6.27 14.63
N GLU A 327 15.72 -6.62 15.62
CA GLU A 327 17.09 -6.11 15.77
C GLU A 327 17.99 -6.54 14.59
N ALA A 328 17.90 -7.80 14.17
CA ALA A 328 18.64 -8.33 13.02
C ALA A 328 18.26 -7.61 11.72
N ALA A 329 16.98 -7.30 11.54
CA ALA A 329 16.48 -6.50 10.42
C ALA A 329 16.80 -4.99 10.53
N GLY A 330 17.33 -4.52 11.66
CA GLY A 330 17.46 -3.08 11.95
C GLY A 330 16.11 -2.36 12.02
N GLY A 331 15.06 -3.12 12.30
CA GLY A 331 13.67 -2.68 12.37
C GLY A 331 13.21 -2.36 13.79
N ARG A 332 11.90 -2.30 13.96
CA ARG A 332 11.26 -2.01 15.26
C ARG A 332 10.48 -3.21 15.76
N TYR A 333 10.58 -3.45 17.05
CA TYR A 333 9.80 -4.46 17.75
C TYR A 333 8.66 -3.80 18.51
N HIS A 334 7.48 -4.37 18.41
CA HIS A 334 6.37 -4.01 19.27
C HIS A 334 5.61 -5.24 19.73
N TYR A 335 5.19 -5.21 20.98
CA TYR A 335 4.40 -6.24 21.61
C TYR A 335 2.90 -5.94 21.46
N ILE A 336 2.09 -6.93 21.10
CA ILE A 336 0.62 -6.80 21.04
C ILE A 336 0.01 -7.43 22.30
N PRO A 337 -0.53 -6.64 23.25
CA PRO A 337 -1.27 -7.19 24.38
C PRO A 337 -2.57 -7.84 23.91
N LYS A 338 -2.96 -8.95 24.53
CA LYS A 338 -4.30 -9.54 24.41
C LYS A 338 -5.34 -8.61 25.06
N ALA A 339 -5.76 -7.53 24.43
CA ALA A 339 -7.04 -6.87 24.79
C ALA A 339 -7.50 -5.74 23.87
N ASP A 340 -6.60 -5.01 23.19
CA ASP A 340 -7.03 -3.70 22.68
C ASP A 340 -6.62 -3.39 21.23
N GLU A 341 -7.59 -3.49 20.32
CA GLU A 341 -7.47 -3.16 18.89
C GLU A 341 -7.06 -1.69 18.67
N ALA A 342 -7.39 -0.81 19.62
CA ALA A 342 -7.06 0.61 19.59
C ALA A 342 -5.58 0.87 19.95
N SER A 343 -5.04 0.20 20.98
CA SER A 343 -3.61 0.35 21.35
C SER A 343 -2.69 -0.16 20.22
N LEU A 344 -3.16 -1.17 19.49
CA LEU A 344 -2.46 -1.81 18.39
C LEU A 344 -2.33 -0.91 17.16
N ALA A 345 -3.37 -0.14 16.86
CA ALA A 345 -3.36 0.86 15.81
C ALA A 345 -2.35 1.98 16.12
N GLY A 346 -2.35 2.49 17.35
CA GLY A 346 -1.43 3.55 17.78
C GLY A 346 0.05 3.14 17.70
N VAL A 347 0.36 1.91 18.12
CA VAL A 347 1.73 1.39 18.11
C VAL A 347 2.26 1.18 16.69
N ALA A 348 1.44 0.61 15.81
CA ALA A 348 1.85 0.42 14.43
C ALA A 348 1.85 1.74 13.63
N LYS A 349 1.00 2.71 14.00
CA LYS A 349 1.04 4.10 13.53
C LYS A 349 2.36 4.78 13.90
N ASP A 350 2.77 4.73 15.16
CA ASP A 350 4.03 5.31 15.61
C ASP A 350 5.23 4.65 14.90
N ALA A 351 5.13 3.35 14.64
CA ALA A 351 6.10 2.62 13.84
C ALA A 351 6.16 3.14 12.40
N LEU A 352 5.03 3.27 11.69
CA LEU A 352 5.00 3.75 10.30
C LEU A 352 5.41 5.24 10.19
N ALA A 353 4.91 6.09 11.10
CA ALA A 353 5.20 7.52 11.15
C ALA A 353 6.71 7.78 11.28
N SER A 354 7.40 6.96 12.07
CA SER A 354 8.83 7.08 12.29
C SER A 354 9.69 6.75 11.07
N PHE A 355 9.19 5.91 10.15
CA PHE A 355 9.80 5.64 8.85
C PHE A 355 9.43 6.72 7.82
N GLY A 356 8.72 7.77 8.24
CA GLY A 356 8.26 8.87 7.41
C GLY A 356 7.19 8.45 6.41
N LEU A 357 6.40 7.44 6.76
CA LEU A 357 5.12 7.14 6.13
C LEU A 357 4.05 7.98 6.82
N LYS A 358 3.12 8.54 6.07
CA LYS A 358 2.05 9.39 6.60
C LYS A 358 0.72 8.92 6.05
#